data_AF-A0A1M6C5T0-F1
#
_entry.id   AF-A0A1M6C5T0-F1
#
_cell.length_a   1.000
_cell.length_b   1.000
_cell.length_c   1.000
_cell.angle_alpha   90.00
_cell.angle_beta   90.00
_cell.angle_gamma   90.00
#
_symmetry.space_group_name_H-M   'P 1'
#
loop_
_entity.id
_entity.type
_entity.pdbx_description
1 polymer ?
#
loop_
_entity_poly.entity_id
_entity_poly.type
_entity_poly.pdbx_seq_one_letter_code
_entity_poly.pdbx_strand_id
1 'polypeptide(L)'
;MKPNIPVENFVKHYGFKYCKKPYNSCAYLCMARGCEMIFVSSQRVAIIPWKENDPRIHKKANCRYRDKRTALEIFYLLVKNNAVMLEWEG
;
A
#
# COMPACT_ATOMS: atom_id res chain seq x y z
N MET A 1 -0.10 -11.45 -5.68
CA MET A 1 -0.04 -11.17 -4.22
C MET A 1 -1.38 -10.61 -3.79
N LYS A 2 -2.02 -11.26 -2.82
CA LYS A 2 -3.33 -10.85 -2.30
C LYS A 2 -3.24 -10.41 -0.84
N PRO A 3 -4.14 -9.55 -0.38
CA PRO A 3 -4.30 -9.30 1.04
C PRO A 3 -4.79 -10.57 1.74
N ASN A 4 -4.31 -10.82 2.95
CA ASN A 4 -4.80 -11.87 3.83
C ASN A 4 -5.61 -11.31 5.02
N ILE A 5 -5.68 -9.98 5.12
CA ILE A 5 -6.45 -9.26 6.13
C ILE A 5 -7.30 -8.19 5.44
N PRO A 6 -8.39 -7.71 6.08
CA PRO A 6 -9.19 -6.61 5.54
C PRO A 6 -8.35 -5.34 5.30
N VAL A 7 -8.70 -4.57 4.26
CA VAL A 7 -8.04 -3.28 3.92
C VAL A 7 -7.97 -2.34 5.12
N GLU A 8 -9.00 -2.34 5.96
CA GLU A 8 -9.06 -1.54 7.18
C GLU A 8 -7.90 -1.82 8.16
N ASN A 9 -7.45 -3.07 8.25
CA ASN A 9 -6.35 -3.44 9.14
C ASN A 9 -5.00 -2.89 8.66
N PHE A 10 -4.81 -2.72 7.34
CA PHE A 10 -3.66 -2.00 6.80
C PHE A 10 -3.63 -0.53 7.26
N VAL A 11 -4.79 0.11 7.29
CA VAL A 11 -4.93 1.50 7.74
C VAL A 11 -4.67 1.59 9.26
N LYS A 12 -5.30 0.70 10.04
CA LYS A 12 -5.19 0.70 11.52
C LYS A 12 -3.79 0.37 12.03
N HIS A 13 -3.12 -0.62 11.45
CA HIS A 13 -1.91 -1.20 12.05
C HIS A 13 -0.63 -0.91 11.26
N TYR A 14 -0.73 -0.61 9.97
CA TYR A 14 0.43 -0.48 9.08
C TYR A 14 0.61 0.94 8.55
N GLY A 15 -0.26 1.87 8.92
CA GLY A 15 -0.12 3.28 8.58
C GLY A 15 -0.48 3.62 7.13
N PHE A 16 -1.18 2.71 6.46
CA PHE A 16 -1.79 2.99 5.17
C PHE A 16 -2.85 4.08 5.34
N LYS A 17 -3.16 4.75 4.23
CA LYS A 17 -4.26 5.71 4.15
C LYS A 17 -5.25 5.22 3.10
N TYR A 18 -6.54 5.30 3.40
CA TYR A 18 -7.56 5.06 2.38
C TYR A 18 -7.30 5.95 1.16
N CYS A 19 -7.65 5.45 -0.02
CA CYS A 19 -7.61 6.24 -1.24
C CYS A 19 -8.71 7.32 -1.22
N LYS A 20 -8.53 8.35 -2.04
CA LYS A 20 -9.52 9.40 -2.25
C LYS A 20 -10.80 8.79 -2.83
N LYS A 21 -11.96 9.29 -2.41
CA LYS A 21 -13.25 8.96 -3.03
C LYS A 21 -13.18 9.19 -4.56
N PRO A 22 -13.77 8.31 -5.39
CA PRO A 22 -14.63 7.18 -5.03
C PRO A 22 -13.88 5.87 -4.71
N TYR A 23 -12.54 5.87 -4.66
CA TYR A 23 -11.72 4.66 -4.52
C TYR A 23 -11.47 4.25 -3.06
N ASN A 24 -12.24 4.75 -2.10
CA ASN A 24 -11.98 4.57 -0.66
C ASN A 24 -12.19 3.13 -0.14
N SER A 25 -12.51 2.17 -1.01
CA SER A 25 -12.40 0.74 -0.76
C SER A 25 -10.96 0.21 -0.82
N CYS A 26 -10.03 1.02 -1.34
CA CYS A 26 -8.61 0.73 -1.43
C CYS A 26 -7.80 1.63 -0.49
N ALA A 27 -6.58 1.23 -0.16
CA ALA A 27 -5.64 2.04 0.61
C ALA A 27 -4.25 2.04 -0.04
N TYR A 28 -3.42 3.01 0.35
CA TYR A 28 -2.05 3.14 -0.11
C TYR A 28 -1.12 3.55 1.02
N LEU A 29 0.14 3.16 0.91
CA LEU A 29 1.25 3.67 1.71
C LEU A 29 2.25 4.35 0.77
N CYS A 30 2.43 5.67 0.93
CA CYS A 30 3.38 6.43 0.11
C CYS A 30 4.83 6.22 0.59
N MET A 31 5.72 5.88 -0.34
CA MET A 31 7.15 5.69 -0.12
C MET A 31 7.92 6.80 -0.85
N ALA A 32 8.51 7.73 -0.09
CA ALA A 32 9.27 8.84 -0.67
C ALA A 32 10.54 8.34 -1.39
N ARG A 33 11.21 7.33 -0.84
CA ARG A 33 12.34 6.67 -1.50
C ARG A 33 11.82 5.83 -2.66
N GLY A 34 12.36 6.07 -3.85
CA GLY A 34 11.95 5.40 -5.09
C GLY A 34 10.76 6.02 -5.79
N CYS A 35 10.08 7.00 -5.16
CA CYS A 35 8.84 7.59 -5.68
C CYS A 35 7.79 6.51 -6.01
N GLU A 36 7.52 5.64 -5.04
CA GLU A 36 6.61 4.49 -5.17
C GLU A 36 5.50 4.54 -4.12
N MET A 37 4.50 3.68 -4.29
CA MET A 37 3.51 3.40 -3.25
C MET A 37 3.19 1.91 -3.20
N ILE A 38 2.89 1.43 -2.01
CA ILE A 38 2.26 0.12 -1.82
C ILE A 38 0.76 0.34 -1.86
N PHE A 39 0.11 -0.22 -2.88
CA PHE A 39 -1.32 -0.15 -3.08
C PHE A 39 -1.98 -1.44 -2.61
N VAL A 40 -3.10 -1.34 -1.89
CA VAL A 40 -3.90 -2.46 -1.42
C VAL A 40 -5.38 -2.25 -1.74
N SER A 41 -5.99 -3.26 -2.35
CA SER A 41 -7.44 -3.42 -2.53
C SER A 41 -7.87 -4.72 -1.83
N SER A 42 -9.15 -5.10 -1.88
CA SER A 42 -9.58 -6.41 -1.37
C SER A 42 -9.02 -7.60 -2.16
N GLN A 43 -8.57 -7.39 -3.41
CA GLN A 43 -8.15 -8.47 -4.32
C GLN A 43 -6.63 -8.51 -4.52
N ARG A 44 -5.95 -7.36 -4.47
CA ARG A 44 -4.55 -7.24 -4.88
C ARG A 44 -3.75 -6.32 -3.97
N VAL A 45 -2.49 -6.69 -3.76
CA VAL A 45 -1.44 -5.80 -3.23
C VAL A 45 -0.32 -5.66 -4.26
N ALA A 46 0.14 -4.43 -4.51
CA ALA A 46 1.19 -4.16 -5.49
C ALA A 46 2.04 -2.95 -5.08
N ILE A 47 3.33 -2.98 -5.44
CA ILE A 47 4.19 -1.79 -5.48
C ILE A 47 4.00 -1.15 -6.85
N ILE A 48 3.62 0.13 -6.88
CA ILE A 48 3.43 0.87 -8.13
C ILE A 48 4.13 2.23 -8.05
N PRO A 49 4.57 2.80 -9.19
CA PRO A 49 5.12 4.14 -9.21
C PRO A 49 4.12 5.17 -8.70
N TRP A 50 4.62 6.14 -7.96
CA TRP A 50 3.88 7.34 -7.61
C TRP A 50 3.66 8.21 -8.85
N LYS A 51 2.40 8.59 -9.11
CA LYS A 51 2.06 9.53 -10.18
C LYS A 51 1.31 10.72 -9.58
N GLU A 52 1.74 11.92 -9.90
CA GLU A 52 1.15 13.16 -9.37
C GLU A 52 -0.34 13.30 -9.69
N ASN A 53 -0.75 12.78 -10.86
CA ASN A 53 -2.13 12.81 -11.34
C ASN A 53 -2.94 11.55 -11.00
N ASP A 54 -2.46 10.68 -10.10
CA ASP A 54 -3.22 9.49 -9.72
C ASP A 54 -4.51 9.88 -8.95
N PRO A 55 -5.71 9.55 -9.48
CA PRO A 55 -6.96 10.01 -8.89
C PRO A 55 -7.27 9.37 -7.53
N ARG A 56 -6.56 8.30 -7.17
CA ARG A 56 -6.70 7.58 -5.90
C ARG A 56 -5.98 8.29 -4.76
N ILE A 57 -5.08 9.22 -5.08
CA ILE A 57 -4.17 9.84 -4.13
C ILE A 57 -4.73 11.20 -3.68
N HIS A 58 -4.47 11.54 -2.42
CA HIS A 58 -4.81 12.85 -1.87
C HIS A 58 -3.79 13.91 -2.32
N LYS A 59 -4.25 15.14 -2.60
CA LYS A 59 -3.39 16.30 -2.91
C LYS A 59 -2.25 16.47 -1.89
N LYS A 60 -2.55 16.24 -0.60
CA LYS A 60 -1.55 16.08 0.45
C LYS A 60 -1.31 14.58 0.71
N ALA A 61 -0.29 14.06 0.05
CA ALA A 61 0.17 12.69 0.20
C ALA A 61 0.66 12.40 1.63
N ASN A 62 0.35 11.21 2.15
CA ASN A 62 0.83 10.76 3.47
C ASN A 62 2.19 10.07 3.34
N CYS A 63 3.19 10.76 2.79
CA CYS A 63 4.52 10.19 2.56
C CYS A 63 5.35 10.22 3.83
N ARG A 64 5.93 9.06 4.18
CA ARG A 64 6.79 8.90 5.35
C ARG A 64 8.23 9.26 5.00
N TYR A 65 8.52 10.53 4.79
CA TYR A 65 9.83 11.02 4.32
C TYR A 65 11.03 10.62 5.21
N ARG A 66 10.79 10.34 6.50
CA ARG A 66 11.83 9.88 7.44
C ARG A 66 12.05 8.38 7.42
N ASP A 67 11.15 7.61 6.81
CA ASP A 67 11.30 6.16 6.68
C ASP A 67 12.40 5.87 5.67
N LYS A 68 13.42 5.13 6.10
CA LYS A 68 14.57 4.80 5.26
C LYS A 68 14.33 3.54 4.42
N ARG A 69 13.31 2.75 4.75
CA ARG A 69 12.99 1.49 4.07
C ARG A 69 12.44 1.75 2.67
N THR A 70 12.76 0.84 1.76
CA THR A 70 12.21 0.74 0.41
C THR A 70 10.79 0.16 0.43
N ALA A 71 10.05 0.33 -0.67
CA ALA A 71 8.74 -0.29 -0.82
C ALA A 71 8.84 -1.83 -0.70
N LEU A 72 9.90 -2.44 -1.26
CA LEU A 72 10.14 -3.87 -1.19
C LEU A 72 10.39 -4.38 0.24
N GLU A 73 11.19 -3.66 1.04
CA GLU A 73 11.43 -4.03 2.44
C GLU A 73 10.15 -3.97 3.28
N ILE A 74 9.32 -2.93 3.11
CA ILE A 74 8.02 -2.86 3.76
C ILE A 74 7.10 -4.00 3.28
N PHE A 75 7.07 -4.25 1.97
CA PHE A 75 6.26 -5.31 1.39
C PHE A 75 6.65 -6.68 1.94
N TYR A 76 7.95 -6.95 2.06
CA TYR A 76 8.47 -8.16 2.71
C TYR A 76 8.02 -8.27 4.17
N LEU A 77 8.03 -7.17 4.94
CA LEU A 77 7.51 -7.17 6.32
C LEU A 77 6.02 -7.48 6.39
N LEU A 78 5.22 -6.98 5.43
CA LEU A 78 3.79 -7.31 5.35
C LEU A 78 3.56 -8.79 5.07
N VAL A 79 4.38 -9.41 4.22
CA VAL A 79 4.35 -10.85 3.94
C VAL A 79 4.76 -11.64 5.19
N LYS A 80 5.86 -11.26 5.84
CA LYS A 80 6.35 -11.91 7.07
C LYS A 80 5.32 -11.86 8.21
N ASN A 81 4.52 -10.79 8.26
CA ASN A 81 3.45 -10.63 9.24
C ASN A 81 2.12 -11.29 8.81
N ASN A 82 2.13 -12.08 7.73
CA ASN A 82 0.95 -12.74 7.17
C ASN A 82 -0.19 -11.79 6.78
N ALA A 83 0.12 -10.51 6.52
CA ALA A 83 -0.85 -9.53 6.03
C ALA A 83 -1.06 -9.64 4.51
N VAL A 84 -0.04 -10.14 3.79
CA VAL A 84 -0.04 -10.34 2.34
C VAL A 84 0.45 -11.74 2.04
N MET A 85 -0.21 -12.43 1.11
CA MET A 85 0.14 -13.78 0.70
C MET A 85 0.38 -13.89 -0.81
N LEU A 86 1.20 -14.87 -1.18
CA LEU A 86 1.34 -15.32 -2.56
C LEU A 86 0.02 -15.97 -3.01
N GLU A 87 -0.38 -15.66 -4.24
CA GLU A 87 -1.32 -16.50 -4.96
C GLU A 87 -0.47 -17.41 -5.84
N TRP A 88 -0.56 -18.72 -5.59
CA TRP A 88 -0.14 -19.73 -6.54
C TRP A 88 -1.38 -20.08 -7.35
N GLU A 89 -1.36 -19.79 -8.65
CA GLU A 89 -2.26 -20.43 -9.59
C GLU A 89 -1.58 -21.76 -9.97
N GLY A 90 -2.10 -22.85 -9.41
CA GLY A 90 -1.70 -24.21 -9.78
C GLY A 90 -2.30 -24.60 -11.12
#